data_AF-A0A8T3WL65-F1
#
_entry.id   AF-A0A8T3WL65-F1
#
_cell.length_a   1.000
_cell.length_b   1.000
_cell.length_c   1.000
_cell.angle_alpha   90.00
_cell.angle_beta   90.00
_cell.angle_gamma   90.00
#
_symmetry.space_group_name_H-M   'P 1'
#
loop_
_entity.id
_entity.type
_entity.pdbx_description
1 polymer ?
#
loop_
_entity_poly.entity_id
_entity_poly.type
_entity_poly.pdbx_seq_one_letter_code
_entity_poly.pdbx_strand_id
1 'polypeptide(L)'
;MSKNKDKVFINTQIREDGKKVNIFDKVNRIRSDLKSLLPEIEDDKIIHMFSHARNFFYGKLHYGRRNVPENRLRKRELTPAETILLDYMMKNKLNPSTTYRWMIACRVPADIKEKLAKGQVSIMKAMQISANRKRVRESNTGLMMIEEINNIVRSL
;
A
#
# COMPACT_ATOMS: atom_id res chain seq x y z
N MET A 1 18.14 29.95 -11.34
CA MET A 1 18.82 28.65 -11.13
C MET A 1 17.86 27.50 -11.45
N SER A 2 17.87 27.02 -12.69
CA SER A 2 17.04 25.93 -13.19
C SER A 2 17.94 24.72 -13.45
N LYS A 3 18.05 23.79 -12.49
CA LYS A 3 18.85 22.55 -12.61
C LYS A 3 18.10 21.29 -12.18
N ASN A 4 16.82 21.17 -12.52
CA ASN A 4 16.04 19.97 -12.16
C ASN A 4 14.92 19.57 -13.12
N LYS A 5 14.89 20.07 -14.36
CA LYS A 5 13.77 19.79 -15.28
C LYS A 5 13.80 18.41 -15.95
N ASP A 6 14.96 17.74 -16.04
CA ASP A 6 15.08 16.49 -16.82
C ASP A 6 15.69 15.30 -16.08
N LYS A 7 15.69 15.30 -14.74
CA LYS A 7 16.05 14.08 -14.00
C LYS A 7 14.90 13.09 -14.06
N VAL A 8 14.94 12.19 -15.04
CA VAL A 8 14.17 10.94 -14.98
C VAL A 8 14.67 10.20 -13.74
N PHE A 9 13.87 10.19 -12.67
CA PHE A 9 14.11 9.35 -11.50
C PHE A 9 13.79 7.90 -11.87
N ILE A 10 14.57 7.33 -12.79
CA ILE A 10 14.45 5.95 -13.21
C ILE A 10 14.48 5.15 -11.92
N ASN A 11 13.35 4.53 -11.58
CA ASN A 11 13.24 3.67 -10.43
C ASN A 11 14.10 2.43 -10.70
N THR A 12 15.39 2.51 -10.38
CA THR A 12 16.43 1.52 -10.70
C THR A 12 16.24 0.20 -9.95
N GLN A 13 15.36 0.17 -8.96
CA GLN A 13 15.26 -0.92 -8.00
C GLN A 13 14.19 -1.97 -8.31
N ILE A 14 13.30 -1.75 -9.29
CA ILE A 14 12.25 -2.72 -9.62
C ILE A 14 12.61 -3.43 -10.91
N ARG A 15 13.37 -4.51 -10.74
CA ARG A 15 13.73 -5.43 -11.81
C ARG A 15 13.35 -6.84 -11.40
N GLU A 16 12.74 -7.57 -12.31
CA GLU A 16 12.56 -9.02 -12.22
C GLU A 16 13.51 -9.63 -13.25
N ASP A 17 14.39 -10.54 -12.82
CA ASP A 17 15.41 -11.16 -13.68
C ASP A 17 16.22 -10.14 -14.51
N GLY A 18 16.55 -9.00 -13.90
CA GLY A 18 17.30 -7.91 -14.53
C GLY A 18 16.49 -7.01 -15.47
N LYS A 19 15.23 -7.34 -15.79
CA LYS A 19 14.36 -6.55 -16.66
C LYS A 19 13.42 -5.64 -15.85
N LYS A 20 13.21 -4.41 -16.33
CA LYS A 20 12.24 -3.49 -15.73
C LYS A 20 10.84 -4.06 -15.94
N VAL A 21 10.11 -4.30 -14.87
CA VAL A 21 8.73 -4.80 -14.92
C VAL A 21 7.77 -3.69 -14.53
N ASN A 22 6.66 -3.61 -15.26
CA ASN A 22 5.53 -2.80 -14.84
C ASN A 22 4.87 -3.44 -13.61
N ILE A 23 4.99 -2.78 -12.46
CA ILE A 23 4.45 -3.27 -11.19
C ILE A 23 2.94 -3.53 -11.25
N PHE A 24 2.21 -2.78 -12.08
CA PHE A 24 0.76 -2.88 -12.18
C PHE A 24 0.36 -4.19 -12.86
N ASP A 25 1.07 -4.56 -13.93
CA ASP A 25 0.84 -5.82 -14.64
C ASP A 25 1.17 -7.01 -13.74
N LYS A 26 2.25 -6.92 -12.96
CA LYS A 26 2.63 -7.96 -12.00
C LYS A 26 1.57 -8.12 -10.90
N VAL A 27 1.08 -7.01 -10.34
CA VAL A 27 0.01 -7.05 -9.33
C VAL A 27 -1.29 -7.61 -9.91
N ASN A 28 -1.63 -7.26 -11.15
CA ASN A 28 -2.82 -7.81 -11.80
C ASN A 28 -2.73 -9.33 -11.97
N ARG A 29 -1.56 -9.88 -12.35
CA ARG A 29 -1.34 -11.33 -12.38
C ARG A 29 -1.53 -11.97 -11.01
N ILE A 30 -0.89 -11.39 -9.98
CA ILE A 30 -1.04 -11.87 -8.59
C ILE A 30 -2.51 -11.87 -8.17
N ARG A 31 -3.27 -10.83 -8.50
CA ARG A 31 -4.71 -10.75 -8.19
C ARG A 31 -5.52 -11.82 -8.92
N SER A 32 -5.24 -12.05 -10.20
CA SER A 32 -5.88 -13.11 -10.97
C SER A 32 -5.63 -14.49 -10.36
N ASP A 33 -4.38 -14.79 -10.00
CA ASP A 33 -4.02 -16.05 -9.34
C ASP A 33 -4.71 -16.18 -7.99
N LEU A 34 -4.69 -15.13 -7.17
CA LEU A 34 -5.33 -15.16 -5.85
C LEU A 34 -6.84 -15.28 -5.93
N LYS A 35 -7.50 -14.70 -6.94
CA LYS A 35 -8.94 -14.86 -7.14
C LYS A 35 -9.30 -16.32 -7.44
N SER A 36 -8.41 -17.08 -8.08
CA SER A 36 -8.61 -18.51 -8.28
C SER A 36 -8.43 -19.33 -6.99
N LEU A 37 -7.50 -18.91 -6.12
CA LEU A 37 -7.18 -19.60 -4.87
C LEU A 37 -8.11 -19.24 -3.70
N LEU A 38 -8.59 -18.00 -3.69
CA LEU A 38 -9.36 -17.37 -2.62
C LEU A 38 -10.54 -16.58 -3.22
N PRO A 39 -11.50 -17.26 -3.89
CA PRO A 39 -12.56 -16.59 -4.63
C PRO A 39 -13.52 -15.77 -3.75
N GLU A 40 -13.64 -16.13 -2.47
CA GLU A 40 -14.56 -15.48 -1.51
C GLU A 40 -13.99 -14.21 -0.88
N ILE A 41 -12.70 -13.92 -1.11
CA ILE A 41 -12.04 -12.76 -0.50
C ILE A 41 -12.13 -11.55 -1.44
N GLU A 42 -12.74 -10.48 -0.95
CA GLU A 42 -12.78 -9.19 -1.63
C GLU A 42 -11.38 -8.55 -1.74
N ASP A 43 -11.14 -7.84 -2.84
CA ASP A 43 -9.87 -7.17 -3.15
C ASP A 43 -9.35 -6.26 -2.03
N ASP A 44 -10.24 -5.57 -1.31
CA ASP A 44 -9.87 -4.69 -0.21
C ASP A 44 -9.32 -5.49 1.00
N LYS A 45 -9.86 -6.68 1.27
CA LYS A 45 -9.40 -7.57 2.34
C LYS A 45 -8.06 -8.22 2.00
N ILE A 46 -7.79 -8.49 0.72
CA ILE A 46 -6.52 -9.06 0.26
C ILE A 46 -5.32 -8.20 0.68
N ILE A 47 -5.42 -6.86 0.61
CA ILE A 47 -4.31 -5.97 0.98
C ILE A 47 -4.00 -6.08 2.48
N HIS A 48 -5.02 -6.23 3.33
CA HIS A 48 -4.83 -6.47 4.76
C HIS A 48 -4.13 -7.82 5.00
N MET A 49 -4.52 -8.86 4.28
CA MET A 49 -3.86 -10.16 4.35
C MET A 49 -2.39 -10.09 3.95
N PHE A 50 -2.04 -9.35 2.88
CA PHE A 50 -0.63 -9.12 2.52
C PHE A 50 0.15 -8.40 3.64
N SER A 51 -0.47 -7.44 4.32
CA SER A 51 0.14 -6.78 5.49
C SER A 51 0.40 -7.79 6.61
N HIS A 52 -0.56 -8.66 6.90
CA HIS A 52 -0.43 -9.69 7.93
C HIS A 52 0.61 -10.73 7.58
N ALA A 53 0.58 -11.29 6.36
CA ALA A 53 1.57 -12.24 5.85
C ALA A 53 2.99 -11.64 5.90
N ARG A 54 3.17 -10.38 5.49
CA ARG A 54 4.45 -9.66 5.64
C ARG A 54 4.89 -9.59 7.10
N ASN A 55 4.02 -9.14 8.00
CA ASN A 55 4.41 -8.99 9.40
C ASN A 55 4.70 -10.34 10.04
N PHE A 56 3.96 -11.40 9.68
CA PHE A 56 4.18 -12.75 10.17
C PHE A 56 5.53 -13.30 9.70
N PHE A 57 5.84 -13.16 8.41
CA PHE A 57 7.12 -13.58 7.83
C PHE A 57 8.33 -12.99 8.55
N TYR A 58 8.22 -11.75 9.04
CA TYR A 58 9.27 -11.09 9.81
C TYR A 58 9.14 -11.24 11.34
N GLY A 59 8.21 -12.07 11.84
CA GLY A 59 7.99 -12.31 13.27
C GLY A 59 7.41 -11.12 14.03
N LYS A 60 6.73 -10.20 13.34
CA LYS A 60 6.20 -8.91 13.84
C LYS A 60 4.68 -8.84 13.83
N LEU A 61 3.99 -9.96 13.63
CA LEU A 61 2.53 -10.03 13.68
C LEU A 61 2.10 -10.30 15.13
N HIS A 62 1.31 -9.39 15.71
CA HIS A 62 0.87 -9.44 17.10
C HIS A 62 -0.63 -9.16 17.19
N TYR A 63 -1.26 -9.68 18.24
CA TYR A 63 -2.63 -9.29 18.60
C TYR A 63 -2.66 -7.91 19.26
N GLY A 64 -3.70 -7.12 18.97
CA GLY A 64 -3.94 -5.84 19.65
C GLY A 64 -2.98 -4.71 19.27
N ARG A 65 -3.04 -3.61 20.02
CA ARG A 65 -2.20 -2.41 19.78
C ARG A 65 -0.79 -2.61 20.33
N ARG A 66 0.23 -2.24 19.55
CA ARG A 66 1.66 -2.44 19.89
C ARG A 66 2.17 -1.54 21.04
N ASN A 67 1.44 -0.47 21.35
CA ASN A 67 1.76 0.41 22.47
C ASN A 67 1.39 -0.21 23.82
N VAL A 68 0.59 -1.28 23.83
CA VAL A 68 0.31 -2.07 25.03
C VAL A 68 1.44 -3.10 25.20
N PRO A 69 2.20 -3.09 26.30
CA PRO A 69 3.33 -3.99 26.50
C PRO A 69 2.96 -5.47 26.43
N GLU A 70 1.83 -5.85 27.02
CA GLU A 70 1.32 -7.24 27.06
C GLU A 70 1.14 -7.84 25.65
N ASN A 71 0.71 -7.02 24.69
CA ASN A 71 0.48 -7.43 23.31
C ASN A 71 1.78 -7.70 22.54
N ARG A 72 2.93 -7.19 23.00
CA ARG A 72 4.22 -7.42 22.33
C ARG A 72 4.64 -8.89 22.40
N LEU A 73 4.24 -9.60 23.45
CA LEU A 73 4.53 -11.02 23.63
C LEU A 73 3.50 -11.91 22.93
N ARG A 74 2.28 -11.40 22.69
CA ARG A 74 1.19 -12.13 22.05
C ARG A 74 1.33 -12.11 20.53
N LYS A 75 2.21 -12.98 20.01
CA LYS A 75 2.31 -13.21 18.56
C LYS A 75 0.97 -13.74 18.02
N ARG A 76 0.58 -13.23 16.85
CA ARG A 76 -0.63 -13.67 16.15
C ARG A 76 -0.26 -14.66 15.06
N GLU A 77 -1.03 -15.73 14.98
CA GLU A 77 -0.96 -16.71 13.90
C GLU A 77 -1.73 -16.24 12.67
N LEU A 78 -1.39 -16.81 11.51
CA LEU A 78 -2.13 -16.60 10.28
C LEU A 78 -3.43 -17.39 10.30
N THR A 79 -4.47 -16.79 9.74
CA THR A 79 -5.70 -17.52 9.37
C THR A 79 -5.43 -18.46 8.20
N PRO A 80 -6.27 -19.46 7.95
CA PRO A 80 -6.10 -20.38 6.82
C PRO A 80 -5.91 -19.68 5.47
N ALA A 81 -6.72 -18.64 5.21
CA ALA A 81 -6.61 -17.85 3.99
C ALA A 81 -5.29 -17.06 3.89
N GLU A 82 -4.80 -16.51 5.01
CA GLU A 82 -3.51 -15.81 5.05
C GLU A 82 -2.33 -16.78 4.89
N THR A 83 -2.47 -18.01 5.39
CA THR A 83 -1.50 -19.09 5.18
C THR A 83 -1.42 -19.46 3.71
N ILE A 84 -2.57 -19.67 3.04
CA ILE A 84 -2.62 -19.92 1.58
C ILE A 84 -1.94 -18.79 0.80
N LEU A 85 -2.20 -17.54 1.20
CA LEU A 85 -1.54 -16.38 0.60
C LEU A 85 -0.01 -16.43 0.79
N LEU A 86 0.45 -16.68 2.01
CA LEU A 86 1.88 -16.75 2.29
C LEU A 86 2.55 -17.89 1.50
N ASP A 87 1.91 -19.05 1.43
CA ASP A 87 2.39 -20.20 0.65
C ASP A 87 2.48 -19.88 -0.84
N TYR A 88 1.46 -19.22 -1.40
CA TYR A 88 1.50 -18.72 -2.78
C TYR A 88 2.71 -17.79 -2.99
N MET A 89 2.96 -16.88 -2.06
CA MET A 89 4.10 -15.97 -2.15
C MET A 89 5.44 -16.71 -2.12
N MET A 90 5.60 -17.71 -1.25
CA MET A 90 6.83 -18.49 -1.14
C MET A 90 7.06 -19.33 -2.40
N LYS A 91 6.02 -20.03 -2.89
CA LYS A 91 6.07 -20.84 -4.12
C LYS A 91 6.48 -20.00 -5.34
N ASN A 92 5.99 -18.76 -5.41
CA ASN A 92 6.28 -17.84 -6.51
C ASN A 92 7.50 -16.94 -6.26
N LYS A 93 8.31 -17.21 -5.22
CA LYS A 93 9.51 -16.43 -4.86
C LYS A 93 9.24 -14.93 -4.67
N LEU A 94 8.02 -14.59 -4.24
CA LEU A 94 7.58 -13.22 -4.00
C LEU A 94 8.04 -12.77 -2.62
N ASN A 95 8.87 -11.72 -2.57
CA ASN A 95 9.27 -11.13 -1.30
C ASN A 95 8.07 -10.44 -0.61
N PRO A 96 7.73 -10.77 0.65
CA PRO A 96 6.53 -10.21 1.29
C PRO A 96 6.53 -8.70 1.50
N SER A 97 7.68 -8.12 1.82
CA SER A 97 7.81 -6.67 2.00
C SER A 97 7.58 -5.93 0.68
N THR A 98 8.20 -6.43 -0.39
CA THR A 98 8.14 -5.81 -1.72
C THR A 98 6.77 -5.95 -2.34
N THR A 99 6.20 -7.16 -2.30
CA THR A 99 4.88 -7.45 -2.87
C THR A 99 3.79 -6.63 -2.18
N TYR A 100 3.81 -6.54 -0.84
CA TYR A 100 2.87 -5.67 -0.12
C TYR A 100 2.96 -4.20 -0.55
N ARG A 101 4.18 -3.67 -0.74
CA ARG A 101 4.36 -2.29 -1.24
C ARG A 101 3.79 -2.10 -2.64
N TRP A 102 3.91 -3.09 -3.53
CA TRP A 102 3.29 -3.05 -4.86
C TRP A 102 1.76 -3.05 -4.78
N MET A 103 1.17 -3.87 -3.92
CA MET A 103 -0.28 -3.91 -3.69
C MET A 103 -0.80 -2.55 -3.23
N ILE A 104 -0.11 -1.90 -2.28
CA ILE A 104 -0.50 -0.55 -1.83
C ILE A 104 -0.33 0.48 -2.95
N ALA A 105 0.75 0.40 -3.74
CA ALA A 105 0.97 1.32 -4.85
C ALA A 105 -0.17 1.28 -5.89
N CYS A 106 -0.90 0.17 -5.98
CA CYS A 106 -2.09 0.06 -6.84
C CYS A 106 -3.31 0.86 -6.33
N ARG A 107 -3.27 1.42 -5.10
CA ARG A 107 -4.32 2.29 -4.55
C ARG A 107 -4.07 3.78 -4.75
N VAL A 108 -2.90 4.18 -5.28
CA VAL A 108 -2.62 5.61 -5.49
C VAL A 108 -3.51 6.18 -6.63
N PRO A 109 -3.81 7.48 -6.61
CA PRO A 109 -4.53 8.16 -7.70
C PRO A 109 -3.93 7.92 -9.10
N ALA A 110 -4.79 7.93 -10.13
CA ALA A 110 -4.42 7.57 -11.51
C ALA A 110 -3.26 8.41 -12.06
N ASP A 111 -3.23 9.71 -11.80
CA ASP A 111 -2.15 10.61 -12.24
C ASP A 111 -0.79 10.26 -11.59
N ILE A 112 -0.81 9.73 -10.37
CA ILE A 112 0.40 9.24 -9.69
C ILE A 112 0.81 7.87 -10.24
N LYS A 113 -0.17 6.99 -10.54
CA LYS A 113 0.09 5.69 -11.17
C LYS A 113 0.81 5.86 -12.50
N GLU A 114 0.37 6.81 -13.33
CA GLU A 114 0.98 7.09 -14.63
C GLU A 114 2.44 7.52 -14.48
N LYS A 115 2.73 8.45 -13.56
CA LYS A 115 4.10 8.88 -13.26
C LYS A 115 4.96 7.73 -12.74
N LEU A 116 4.38 6.85 -11.93
CA LEU A 116 5.05 5.68 -11.39
C LEU A 116 5.36 4.63 -12.49
N ALA A 117 4.41 4.37 -13.39
CA ALA A 117 4.58 3.49 -14.55
C ALA A 117 5.70 3.99 -15.48
N LYS A 118 5.70 5.30 -15.77
CA LYS A 118 6.73 5.96 -16.58
C LYS A 118 8.10 6.02 -15.87
N GLY A 119 8.16 5.68 -14.58
CA GLY A 119 9.39 5.79 -13.78
C GLY A 119 9.83 7.24 -13.57
N GLN A 120 8.90 8.18 -13.56
CA GLN A 120 9.14 9.59 -13.24
C GLN A 120 9.17 9.82 -11.72
N VAL A 121 8.56 8.92 -10.95
CA VAL A 121 8.58 8.90 -9.48
C VAL A 121 8.89 7.50 -8.96
N SER A 122 9.56 7.42 -7.82
CA SER A 122 9.74 6.15 -7.09
C SER A 122 8.46 5.75 -6.36
N ILE A 123 8.33 4.47 -5.97
CA ILE A 123 7.19 4.00 -5.15
C ILE A 123 7.09 4.80 -3.86
N MET A 124 8.20 5.02 -3.15
CA MET A 124 8.21 5.80 -1.90
C MET A 124 7.67 7.21 -2.13
N LYS A 125 8.10 7.86 -3.22
CA LYS A 125 7.64 9.21 -3.55
C LYS A 125 6.17 9.24 -3.95
N ALA A 126 5.72 8.28 -4.76
CA ALA A 126 4.32 8.12 -5.13
C ALA A 126 3.42 7.97 -3.89
N MET A 127 3.83 7.12 -2.95
CA MET A 127 3.13 6.92 -1.68
C MET A 127 3.09 8.19 -0.82
N GLN A 128 4.21 8.92 -0.73
CA GLN A 128 4.28 10.19 0.00
C GLN A 128 3.34 11.24 -0.59
N ILE A 129 3.32 11.39 -1.93
CA ILE A 129 2.43 12.35 -2.62
C ILE A 129 0.97 11.98 -2.34
N SER A 130 0.61 10.70 -2.45
CA SER A 130 -0.75 10.23 -2.18
C SER A 130 -1.18 10.52 -0.73
N ALA A 131 -0.32 10.25 0.25
CA ALA A 131 -0.60 10.51 1.66
C ALA A 131 -0.74 12.02 1.96
N ASN A 132 0.08 12.86 1.32
CA ASN A 132 -0.03 14.31 1.47
C ASN A 132 -1.35 14.84 0.90
N ARG A 133 -1.77 14.36 -0.28
CA ARG A 133 -3.06 14.74 -0.86
C ARG A 133 -4.25 14.37 0.01
N LYS A 134 -4.21 13.17 0.62
CA LYS A 134 -5.24 12.76 1.58
C LYS A 134 -5.31 13.70 2.77
N ARG A 135 -4.16 14.01 3.39
CA ARG A 135 -4.07 14.94 4.52
C ARG A 135 -4.57 16.35 4.19
N VAL A 136 -4.20 16.89 3.03
CA VAL A 136 -4.68 18.21 2.57
C VAL A 136 -6.19 18.20 2.38
N ARG A 137 -6.76 17.15 1.77
CA ARG A 137 -8.21 17.02 1.60
C ARG A 137 -8.94 16.98 2.95
N GLU A 138 -8.47 16.16 3.88
CA GLU A 138 -9.04 16.04 5.23
C GLU A 138 -8.96 17.37 6.00
N SER A 139 -7.83 18.07 5.89
CA SER A 139 -7.66 19.41 6.46
C SER A 139 -8.66 20.41 5.89
N ASN A 140 -8.86 20.41 4.56
CA ASN A 140 -9.79 21.32 3.90
C ASN A 140 -11.24 21.02 4.30
N THR A 141 -11.62 19.74 4.40
CA THR A 141 -12.94 19.34 4.91
C THR A 141 -13.17 19.81 6.34
N GLY A 142 -12.16 19.67 7.21
CA GLY A 142 -12.26 20.17 8.59
C GLY A 142 -12.42 21.69 8.67
N LEU A 143 -11.72 22.44 7.80
CA LEU A 143 -11.87 23.89 7.73
C LEU A 143 -13.29 24.30 7.31
N MET A 144 -13.86 23.66 6.28
CA MET A 144 -15.24 23.95 5.85
C MET A 144 -16.26 23.67 6.96
N MET A 145 -16.11 22.56 7.71
CA MET A 145 -16.99 22.26 8.84
C MET A 145 -16.92 23.34 9.94
N ILE A 146 -15.72 23.87 10.22
CA ILE A 146 -15.56 24.96 11.20
C ILE A 146 -16.22 26.25 10.69
N GLU A 147 -16.08 26.56 9.40
CA GLU A 147 -16.76 27.71 8.79
C GLU A 147 -18.28 27.58 8.84
N GLU A 148 -18.84 26.40 8.55
CA GLU A 148 -20.27 26.12 8.69
C GLU A 148 -20.76 26.31 10.14
N ILE A 149 -20.03 25.78 11.13
CA ILE A 149 -20.35 25.97 12.54
C ILE A 149 -20.32 27.46 12.91
N ASN A 150 -19.29 28.19 12.48
CA ASN A 150 -19.17 29.63 12.77
C ASN A 150 -20.31 30.43 12.13
N ASN A 151 -20.75 30.06 10.93
CA ASN A 151 -21.89 30.71 10.27
C ASN A 151 -23.20 30.43 11.01
N ILE A 152 -23.42 29.20 11.47
CA ILE A 152 -24.60 28.84 12.30
C ILE A 152 -24.59 29.65 13.60
N VAL A 153 -23.46 29.67 14.32
CA VAL A 153 -23.32 30.39 15.60
C VAL A 153 -23.48 31.90 15.45
N ARG A 154 -23.00 32.49 14.34
CA ARG A 154 -23.19 33.93 14.06
C ARG A 154 -24.62 34.28 13.62
N SER A 155 -25.38 33.31 13.11
CA SER A 155 -26.77 33.49 12.69
C SER A 155 -27.79 33.29 13.81
N LEU A 156 -27.35 32.83 14.98
CA LEU A 156 -28.10 32.74 16.24
C LEU A 156 -27.88 34.00 17.09
#